data_AF-A0AAV0W322-F1
#
_entry.id   AF-A0AAV0W322-F1
#
_cell.length_a   1.000
_cell.length_b   1.000
_cell.length_c   1.000
_cell.angle_alpha   90.00
_cell.angle_beta   90.00
_cell.angle_gamma   90.00
#
_symmetry.space_group_name_H-M   'P 1'
#
loop_
_entity.id
_entity.type
_entity.pdbx_description
1 polymer ?
#
loop_
_entity_poly.entity_id
_entity_poly.type
_entity_poly.pdbx_seq_one_letter_code
_entity_poly.pdbx_strand_id
1 'polypeptide(L)'
;MFGTDPKTGLTSSILPNTILLQEIPSTENRKRKQTEERQNARDNLEIQAKKMKNLSNAKFPEAKEDSTVQLKIPDVDRGRGDPRSVIAVVLKITEDGFYQLGCKSGMYKICYILFTFK
;
A
#
# COMPACT_ATOMS: atom_id res chain seq x y z
N MET A 1 -48.54 -42.46 -42.19
CA MET A 1 -48.15 -41.86 -40.89
C MET A 1 -46.80 -41.21 -41.11
N PHE A 2 -46.70 -39.88 -40.97
CA PHE A 2 -45.55 -39.08 -41.34
C PHE A 2 -44.56 -38.96 -40.17
N GLY A 3 -43.27 -39.11 -40.46
CA GLY A 3 -42.17 -38.79 -39.54
C GLY A 3 -40.92 -38.51 -40.35
N THR A 4 -40.56 -37.23 -40.49
CA THR A 4 -39.23 -36.81 -40.93
C THR A 4 -38.38 -36.59 -39.69
N ASP A 5 -37.11 -37.00 -39.74
CA ASP A 5 -36.18 -36.84 -38.63
C ASP A 5 -36.01 -35.37 -38.22
N PRO A 6 -35.92 -35.09 -36.90
CA PRO A 6 -35.80 -33.72 -36.42
C PRO A 6 -34.46 -33.13 -36.84
N LYS A 7 -34.47 -31.93 -37.43
CA LYS A 7 -33.24 -31.18 -37.74
C LYS A 7 -32.55 -30.81 -36.42
N THR A 8 -31.50 -31.55 -36.05
CA THR A 8 -30.62 -31.21 -34.94
C THR A 8 -29.72 -30.05 -35.35
N GLY A 9 -30.09 -28.84 -34.95
CA GLY A 9 -29.28 -27.65 -35.19
C GLY A 9 -30.05 -26.37 -34.90
N LEU A 10 -30.12 -25.98 -33.63
CA LEU A 10 -30.46 -24.61 -33.26
C LEU A 10 -29.22 -23.73 -33.53
N THR A 11 -29.01 -23.30 -34.77
CA THR A 11 -28.13 -22.15 -35.02
C THR A 11 -28.94 -20.88 -34.77
N SER A 12 -29.36 -20.66 -33.52
CA SER A 12 -30.04 -19.44 -33.11
C SER A 12 -29.02 -18.36 -32.77
N SER A 13 -28.21 -17.94 -33.74
CA SER A 13 -27.51 -16.66 -33.60
C SER A 13 -28.41 -15.57 -34.19
N ILE A 14 -29.37 -15.12 -33.39
CA ILE A 14 -30.15 -13.88 -33.64
C ILE A 14 -29.22 -12.65 -33.54
N LEU A 15 -28.02 -12.84 -33.00
CA LEU A 15 -27.01 -11.80 -32.90
C LEU A 15 -26.20 -11.71 -34.20
N PRO A 16 -26.15 -10.54 -34.86
CA PRO A 16 -25.32 -10.36 -36.04
C PRO A 16 -23.85 -10.57 -35.69
N ASN A 17 -23.11 -11.28 -36.56
CA ASN A 17 -21.67 -11.55 -36.41
C ASN A 17 -20.81 -10.29 -36.21
N THR A 18 -21.35 -9.10 -36.50
CA THR A 18 -20.74 -7.80 -36.23
C THR A 18 -20.57 -7.51 -34.73
N ILE A 19 -21.45 -8.04 -33.86
CA ILE A 19 -21.33 -7.91 -32.39
C ILE A 19 -20.20 -8.80 -31.86
N LEU A 20 -19.99 -9.97 -32.45
CA LEU A 20 -18.89 -10.88 -32.08
C LEU A 20 -17.51 -10.35 -32.51
N LEU A 21 -17.47 -9.49 -33.54
CA LEU A 21 -16.28 -8.80 -34.03
C LEU A 21 -16.03 -7.45 -33.33
N GLN A 22 -16.94 -7.00 -32.46
CA GLN A 22 -16.67 -5.86 -31.61
C GLN A 22 -15.64 -6.31 -30.56
N GLU A 23 -14.38 -5.90 -30.76
CA GLU A 23 -13.26 -6.24 -29.88
C GLU A 23 -13.60 -5.88 -28.42
N ILE A 24 -14.09 -6.87 -27.67
CA ILE A 24 -14.12 -6.83 -26.22
C ILE A 24 -12.68 -6.53 -25.82
N PRO A 25 -12.37 -5.44 -25.07
CA PRO A 25 -11.01 -5.11 -24.72
C PRO A 25 -10.36 -6.37 -24.15
N SER A 26 -9.34 -6.85 -24.88
CA SER A 26 -8.73 -8.15 -24.62
C SER A 26 -8.37 -8.21 -23.14
N THR A 27 -8.51 -9.38 -22.54
CA THR A 27 -8.17 -9.57 -21.12
C THR A 27 -6.75 -9.08 -20.80
N GLU A 28 -5.86 -9.12 -21.79
CA GLU A 28 -4.51 -8.54 -21.74
C GLU A 28 -4.51 -7.02 -21.55
N ASN A 29 -5.30 -6.27 -22.32
CA ASN A 29 -5.36 -4.80 -22.18
C ASN A 29 -5.84 -4.37 -20.78
N ARG A 30 -6.78 -5.12 -20.20
CA ARG A 30 -7.22 -4.89 -18.80
C ARG A 30 -6.10 -5.17 -17.79
N LYS A 31 -5.34 -6.25 -17.98
CA LYS A 31 -4.20 -6.61 -17.11
C LYS A 31 -3.08 -5.57 -17.19
N ARG A 32 -2.76 -5.07 -18.38
CA ARG A 32 -1.75 -4.01 -18.60
C ARG A 32 -2.14 -2.74 -17.83
N LYS A 33 -3.37 -2.25 -18.04
CA LYS A 33 -3.88 -1.07 -17.34
C LYS A 33 -3.86 -1.20 -15.82
N GLN A 34 -4.25 -2.35 -15.27
CA GLN A 34 -4.15 -2.61 -13.82
C GLN A 34 -2.70 -2.59 -13.31
N THR A 35 -1.76 -3.05 -14.12
CA THR A 35 -0.34 -3.08 -13.75
C THR A 35 0.24 -1.67 -13.75
N GLU A 36 -0.11 -0.85 -14.75
CA GLU A 36 0.24 0.57 -14.82
C GLU A 36 -0.33 1.35 -13.63
N GLU A 37 -1.61 1.16 -13.30
CA GLU A 37 -2.23 1.81 -12.15
C GLU A 37 -1.54 1.42 -10.83
N ARG A 38 -1.17 0.14 -10.68
CA ARG A 38 -0.40 -0.33 -9.52
C ARG A 38 0.99 0.29 -9.47
N GLN A 39 1.65 0.48 -10.60
CA GLN A 39 2.96 1.13 -10.65
C GLN A 39 2.85 2.60 -10.25
N ASN A 40 1.90 3.33 -10.85
CA ASN A 40 1.63 4.72 -10.52
C ASN A 40 1.29 4.89 -9.03
N ALA A 41 0.53 3.97 -8.44
CA ALA A 41 0.23 4.00 -7.02
C ALA A 41 1.50 3.84 -6.16
N ARG A 42 2.42 2.93 -6.53
CA ARG A 42 3.71 2.77 -5.85
C ARG A 42 4.56 4.02 -5.93
N ASP A 43 4.70 4.60 -7.11
CA ASP A 43 5.53 5.79 -7.32
C ASP A 43 4.99 6.98 -6.51
N ASN A 44 3.67 7.15 -6.47
CA ASN A 44 3.03 8.18 -5.66
C ASN A 44 3.24 7.97 -4.15
N LEU A 45 3.20 6.72 -3.67
CA LEU A 45 3.51 6.40 -2.27
C LEU A 45 4.97 6.71 -1.94
N GLU A 46 5.91 6.43 -2.85
CA GLU A 46 7.32 6.74 -2.65
C GLU A 46 7.57 8.26 -2.59
N ILE A 47 6.94 9.02 -3.48
CA ILE A 47 6.98 10.49 -3.46
C ILE A 47 6.43 11.03 -2.13
N GLN A 48 5.31 10.48 -1.65
CA GLN A 48 4.75 10.88 -0.35
C GLN A 48 5.68 10.53 0.81
N ALA A 49 6.28 9.34 0.83
CA ALA A 49 7.23 8.93 1.86
C ALA A 49 8.43 9.89 1.93
N LYS A 50 9.00 10.29 0.78
CA LYS A 50 10.07 11.29 0.70
C LYS A 50 9.63 12.64 1.27
N LYS A 51 8.43 13.11 0.93
CA LYS A 51 7.87 14.36 1.46
C LYS A 51 7.69 14.29 2.99
N MET A 52 7.17 13.18 3.51
CA MET A 52 6.98 12.98 4.95
C MET A 52 8.31 13.00 5.71
N LYS A 53 9.34 12.35 5.17
CA LYS A 53 10.69 12.36 5.75
C LYS A 53 11.27 13.78 5.81
N ASN A 54 11.22 14.51 4.70
CA ASN A 54 11.78 15.87 4.64
C ASN A 54 11.05 16.82 5.59
N LEU A 55 9.72 16.75 5.64
CA LEU A 55 8.91 17.53 6.57
C LEU A 55 9.27 17.23 8.03
N SER A 56 9.50 15.96 8.34
CA SER A 56 9.89 15.54 9.67
C SER A 56 11.26 16.07 10.07
N ASN A 57 12.27 15.91 9.22
CA ASN A 57 13.63 16.37 9.50
C ASN A 57 13.71 17.90 9.66
N ALA A 58 12.84 18.64 8.95
CA ALA A 58 12.74 20.08 9.10
C ALA A 58 12.08 20.50 10.43
N LYS A 59 11.20 19.65 10.99
CA LYS A 59 10.40 19.99 12.18
C LYS A 59 11.06 19.58 13.49
N PHE A 60 11.82 18.50 13.51
CA PHE A 60 12.39 17.91 14.72
C PHE A 60 13.92 17.93 14.66
N PRO A 61 14.58 18.20 15.81
CA PRO A 61 16.03 18.11 15.87
C PRO A 61 16.49 16.66 15.68
N GLU A 62 17.69 16.49 15.14
CA GLU A 62 18.28 15.16 14.96
C GLU A 62 18.51 14.47 16.31
N ALA A 63 18.01 13.23 16.42
CA ALA A 63 18.23 12.39 17.59
C ALA A 63 19.60 11.71 17.49
N LYS A 64 20.31 11.61 18.62
CA LYS A 64 21.58 10.86 18.71
C LYS A 64 21.32 9.41 19.08
N GLU A 65 22.29 8.54 18.82
CA GLU A 65 22.29 7.18 19.38
C GLU A 65 22.22 7.24 20.92
N ASP A 66 21.54 6.27 21.52
CA ASP A 66 21.22 6.17 22.95
C ASP A 66 20.31 7.27 23.51
N SER A 67 19.80 8.17 22.66
CA SER A 67 18.82 9.15 23.10
C SER A 67 17.47 8.50 23.39
N THR A 68 16.81 8.98 24.45
CA THR A 68 15.45 8.59 24.79
C THR A 68 14.47 9.45 24.01
N VAL A 69 13.49 8.83 23.39
CA VAL A 69 12.54 9.47 22.50
C VAL A 69 11.11 9.01 22.81
N GLN A 70 10.16 9.95 22.73
CA GLN A 70 8.75 9.67 22.98
C GLN A 70 7.99 9.48 21.67
N LEU A 71 7.56 8.25 21.38
CA LEU A 71 6.79 7.87 20.21
C LEU A 71 5.29 8.13 20.40
N LYS A 72 4.70 9.03 19.60
CA LYS A 72 3.24 9.23 19.59
C LYS A 72 2.53 8.09 18.86
N ILE A 73 1.54 7.49 19.51
CA ILE A 73 0.65 6.50 18.87
C ILE A 73 -0.49 7.26 18.16
N PRO A 74 -0.79 7.02 16.87
CA PRO A 74 -1.91 7.65 16.20
C PRO A 74 -3.24 7.17 16.79
N ASP A 75 -4.28 8.01 16.74
CA ASP A 75 -5.55 7.70 17.41
C ASP A 75 -6.27 6.49 16.80
N VAL A 76 -6.00 6.17 15.52
CA VAL A 76 -6.55 4.98 14.82
C VAL A 76 -6.01 3.67 15.41
N ASP A 77 -4.74 3.68 15.86
CA ASP A 77 -4.09 2.50 16.44
C ASP A 77 -4.31 2.42 17.95
N ARG A 78 -5.04 3.38 18.54
CA ARG A 78 -5.20 3.51 19.99
C ARG A 78 -6.56 2.96 20.46
N GLY A 79 -6.53 1.96 21.33
CA GLY A 79 -7.70 1.47 22.05
C GLY A 79 -8.17 2.43 23.16
N ARG A 80 -9.39 2.21 23.66
CA ARG A 80 -9.91 2.99 24.81
C ARG A 80 -9.09 2.66 26.06
N GLY A 81 -8.33 3.64 26.55
CA GLY A 81 -7.48 3.52 27.75
C GLY A 81 -5.99 3.35 27.45
N ASP A 82 -5.61 3.16 26.19
CA ASP A 82 -4.20 3.02 25.82
C ASP A 82 -3.43 4.34 25.99
N PRO A 83 -2.13 4.28 26.32
CA PRO A 83 -1.31 5.47 26.45
C PRO A 83 -1.21 6.23 25.14
N ARG A 84 -1.08 7.56 25.22
CA ARG A 84 -0.95 8.42 24.03
C ARG A 84 0.41 8.30 23.32
N SER A 85 1.38 7.71 24.02
CA SER A 85 2.77 7.65 23.58
C SER A 85 3.53 6.54 24.29
N VAL A 86 4.59 6.04 23.65
CA VAL A 86 5.51 5.05 24.19
C VAL A 86 6.91 5.64 24.26
N ILE A 87 7.68 5.30 25.29
CA ILE A 87 9.08 5.73 25.42
C ILE A 87 9.96 4.66 24.80
N ALA A 88 10.87 5.05 23.91
CA ALA A 88 11.84 4.18 23.27
C ALA A 88 13.24 4.80 23.31
N VAL A 89 14.26 3.99 23.06
CA VAL A 89 15.66 4.42 22.93
C VAL A 89 16.12 4.24 21.50
N VAL A 90 16.87 5.21 20.98
CA VAL A 90 17.51 5.12 19.66
C VAL A 90 18.70 4.16 19.75
N LEU A 91 18.60 3.01 19.10
CA LEU A 91 19.65 1.99 19.10
C LEU A 91 20.70 2.23 18.02
N LYS A 92 20.24 2.56 16.82
CA LYS A 92 21.10 2.75 15.65
C LYS A 92 20.49 3.73 14.67
N ILE A 93 21.33 4.52 14.03
CA ILE A 93 20.94 5.35 12.89
C ILE A 93 21.39 4.62 11.61
N THR A 94 20.46 4.42 10.68
CA THR A 94 20.75 3.80 9.36
C THR A 94 21.40 4.85 8.45
N GLU A 95 22.20 4.42 7.48
CA GLU A 95 22.84 5.31 6.48
C GLU A 95 21.82 6.21 5.75
N ASP A 96 20.61 5.69 5.54
CA ASP A 96 19.49 6.42 4.96
C ASP A 96 18.87 7.46 5.91
N GLY A 97 19.38 7.65 7.13
CA GLY A 97 18.86 8.61 8.11
C GLY A 97 17.56 8.18 8.78
N PHE A 98 17.31 6.86 8.89
CA PHE A 98 16.20 6.30 9.68
C PHE A 98 16.68 5.79 11.03
N TYR A 99 15.79 5.81 12.02
CA TYR A 99 16.11 5.43 13.40
C TYR A 99 15.58 4.04 13.73
N GLN A 100 16.47 3.18 14.22
CA GLN A 100 16.10 1.91 14.82
C GLN A 100 15.86 2.10 16.31
N LEU A 101 14.68 1.68 16.78
CA LEU A 101 14.22 1.95 18.13
C LEU A 101 14.09 0.67 18.95
N GLY A 102 14.43 0.78 20.23
CA GLY A 102 14.33 -0.28 21.22
C GLY A 102 13.46 0.11 22.41
N CYS A 103 12.71 -0.87 22.91
CA CYS A 103 12.00 -0.83 24.17
C CYS A 103 12.46 -1.98 25.06
N LYS A 104 12.12 -1.94 26.36
CA LYS A 104 12.39 -3.04 27.30
C LYS A 104 11.79 -4.38 26.84
N SER A 105 10.66 -4.33 26.11
CA SER A 105 9.97 -5.50 25.55
C SER A 105 10.57 -6.02 24.24
N GLY A 106 11.58 -5.35 23.67
CA GLY A 106 12.23 -5.73 22.43
C GLY A 106 12.40 -4.57 21.45
N MET A 107 12.92 -4.90 20.27
CA MET A 107 13.18 -3.94 19.20
C MET A 107 11.95 -3.78 18.30
N TYR A 108 11.70 -2.56 17.84
CA TYR A 108 10.69 -2.37 16.81
C TYR A 108 11.20 -2.87 15.46
N LYS A 109 10.36 -3.62 14.74
CA LYS A 109 10.70 -4.20 13.44
C LYS A 109 10.76 -3.16 12.30
N ILE A 110 10.19 -1.98 12.51
CA ILE A 110 10.07 -0.91 11.51
C ILE A 110 11.01 0.22 11.92
N CYS A 111 11.74 0.80 10.96
CA CYS A 111 12.54 1.99 11.19
C CYS A 111 11.64 3.24 11.17
N TYR A 112 11.80 4.14 12.14
CA TYR A 112 10.94 5.30 12.29
C TYR A 112 11.59 6.59 11.81
N ILE A 113 10.75 7.52 11.37
CA ILE A 113 11.07 8.90 11.02
C ILE A 113 10.79 9.78 12.24
N LEU A 114 11.49 10.93 12.40
CA LEU A 114 11.37 11.79 13.58
C LEU A 114 9.96 12.31 13.90
N PHE A 115 9.00 12.19 12.97
CA PHE A 115 7.61 12.63 13.15
C PHE A 115 6.91 11.95 14.33
N THR A 116 7.45 10.82 14.78
CA THR A 116 6.98 10.14 15.97
C THR A 116 7.58 10.67 17.27
N PHE A 117 8.72 11.37 17.24
CA PHE A 117 9.40 11.87 18.43
C PHE A 117 8.82 13.22 18.86
N LYS A 118 8.46 13.34 20.13
CA LYS A 118 8.14 14.62 20.78
C LYS A 118 9.17 14.93 21.85
#